data_AF-A0A2B1DUU6-F1
#
_entry.id   AF-A0A2B1DUU6-F1
#
_cell.length_a   1.000
_cell.length_b   1.000
_cell.length_c   1.000
_cell.angle_alpha   90.00
_cell.angle_beta   90.00
_cell.angle_gamma   90.00
#
_symmetry.space_group_name_H-M   'P 1'
#
loop_
_entity.id
_entity.type
_entity.pdbx_description
1 polymer ?
#
loop_
_entity_poly.entity_id
_entity_poly.type
_entity_poly.pdbx_seq_one_letter_code
_entity_poly.pdbx_strand_id
1 'polypeptide(L)' 'MFDEITREELINLVGKIVECEGTEEEIDEMLEAVERNVPHPEVSDLIYWNDKDLS' A
#
# COMPACT_ATOMS: atom_id res chain seq x y z
N MET A 1 -4.87 -20.53 4.53
CA MET A 1 -3.65 -19.92 5.12
C MET A 1 -3.27 -18.85 4.13
N PHE A 2 -3.49 -17.58 4.48
CA PHE A 2 -3.08 -16.49 3.60
C PHE A 2 -1.56 -16.41 3.77
N ASP A 3 -0.81 -16.63 2.69
CA ASP A 3 0.64 -16.50 2.72
C ASP A 3 0.97 -15.07 3.13
N GLU A 4 1.72 -14.93 4.23
CA GLU A 4 2.20 -13.62 4.69
C GLU A 4 3.01 -12.99 3.56
N ILE A 5 2.63 -11.76 3.17
CA ILE A 5 3.35 -11.06 2.12
C ILE A 5 4.78 -10.80 2.60
N THR A 6 5.78 -11.06 1.75
CA THR A 6 7.15 -10.74 2.12
C THR A 6 7.36 -9.23 2.08
N ARG A 7 8.40 -8.76 2.78
CA ARG A 7 8.77 -7.33 2.75
C ARG A 7 9.00 -6.82 1.31
N GLU A 8 9.61 -7.62 0.45
CA GLU A 8 9.90 -7.23 -0.93
C GLU A 8 8.63 -7.10 -1.77
N GLU A 9 7.70 -8.05 -1.61
CA GLU A 9 6.39 -7.99 -2.25
C GLU A 9 5.59 -6.78 -1.77
N LEU A 10 5.62 -6.48 -0.47
CA LEU A 10 4.96 -5.30 0.08
C LEU A 10 5.51 -4.00 -0.52
N ILE A 11 6.85 -3.88 -0.64
CA ILE A 11 7.49 -2.71 -1.25
C ILE A 11 7.09 -2.56 -2.72
N ASN A 12 7.09 -3.66 -3.47
CA ASN A 12 6.69 -3.64 -4.87
C ASN A 12 5.21 -3.27 -5.02
N LEU A 13 4.35 -3.78 -4.15
CA LEU A 13 2.91 -3.50 -4.14
C LEU A 13 2.63 -2.02 -3.87
N VAL A 14 3.25 -1.45 -2.83
CA VAL A 14 3.16 -0.01 -2.55
C VAL A 14 3.71 0.82 -3.70
N GLY A 15 4.82 0.39 -4.31
CA GLY A 15 5.38 1.05 -5.50
C GLY A 15 4.39 1.15 -6.65
N LYS A 16 3.66 0.07 -6.94
CA LYS A 16 2.61 0.05 -7.98
C LYS A 16 1.46 1.01 -7.66
N ILE A 17 1.04 1.07 -6.40
CA ILE A 17 -0.01 2.01 -5.95
C ILE A 17 0.44 3.46 -6.18
N VAL A 18 1.68 3.80 -5.80
CA VAL A 18 2.23 5.15 -5.95
C VAL A 18 2.38 5.57 -7.41
N GLU A 19 2.76 4.64 -8.29
CA GLU A 19 2.89 4.87 -9.73
C GLU A 19 1.55 4.80 -10.49
N CYS A 20 0.43 4.56 -9.79
CA CYS A 20 -0.90 4.33 -10.36
C CYS A 20 -0.90 3.23 -11.44
N GLU A 21 -0.16 2.15 -11.22
CA GLU A 21 -0.05 1.03 -12.17
C GLU A 21 -1.24 0.07 -12.03
N GLY A 22 -2.25 0.23 -12.89
CA GLY A 22 -3.42 -0.64 -12.95
C GLY A 22 -4.72 0.13 -13.21
N THR A 23 -5.85 -0.55 -13.11
CA THR A 23 -7.17 0.09 -13.00
C THR A 23 -7.43 0.58 -11.57
N GLU A 24 -8.45 1.41 -11.40
CA GLU A 24 -8.91 1.82 -10.06
C GLU A 24 -9.26 0.62 -9.17
N GLU A 25 -9.97 -0.36 -9.72
CA GLU A 25 -10.33 -1.61 -9.02
C GLU A 25 -9.08 -2.41 -8.63
N GLU A 26 -8.08 -2.52 -9.51
CA GLU A 26 -6.82 -3.21 -9.19
C GLU A 26 -6.03 -2.47 -8.10
N ILE A 27 -6.04 -1.13 -8.12
CA ILE A 27 -5.37 -0.31 -7.10
C ILE A 27 -6.05 -0.48 -5.74
N ASP A 28 -7.38 -0.54 -5.70
CA ASP A 28 -8.14 -0.81 -4.47
C ASP A 28 -7.81 -2.20 -3.91
N GLU A 29 -7.73 -3.24 -4.75
CA GLU A 29 -7.32 -4.58 -4.32
C GLU A 29 -5.88 -4.60 -3.77
N MET A 30 -4.96 -3.87 -4.40
CA MET A 30 -3.59 -3.73 -3.91
C MET A 30 -3.56 -3.02 -2.55
N LEU A 31 -4.36 -1.96 -2.36
CA LEU A 31 -4.44 -1.23 -1.11
C LEU A 31 -5.01 -2.10 0.02
N GLU A 32 -6.08 -2.84 -0.22
CA GLU A 32 -6.63 -3.79 0.77
C GLU A 32 -5.60 -4.86 1.18
N ALA A 33 -4.78 -5.32 0.23
CA ALA A 33 -3.72 -6.28 0.53
C ALA A 33 -2.63 -5.67 1.41
N VAL A 34 -2.27 -4.39 1.23
CA VAL A 34 -1.36 -3.67 2.12
C VAL A 34 -1.96 -3.54 3.52
N GLU A 35 -3.22 -3.10 3.64
CA GLU A 35 -3.93 -2.92 4.92
C GLU A 35 -4.01 -4.21 5.74
N ARG A 36 -4.28 -5.34 5.10
CA ARG A 36 -4.35 -6.65 5.79
C ARG A 36 -2.99 -7.13 6.32
N ASN A 37 -1.89 -6.69 5.71
CA ASN A 37 -0.54 -7.18 6.04
C ASN A 37 0.27 -6.20 6.91
N VAL A 38 -0.20 -4.96 7.10
CA VAL A 38 0.50 -3.94 7.88
C VAL A 38 -0.31 -3.59 9.13
N PRO A 39 0.23 -3.72 10.36
CA PRO A 39 -0.51 -3.47 11.60
C PRO A 39 -0.78 -1.97 11.87
N HIS A 40 -0.40 -1.08 10.96
CA HIS A 40 -0.61 0.36 11.09
C HIS A 40 -2.06 0.70 10.71
N PRO A 41 -2.84 1.35 11.60
CA PRO A 41 -4.27 1.57 11.38
C PRO A 41 -4.57 2.46 10.16
N GLU A 42 -3.68 3.41 9.86
CA GLU A 42 -3.80 4.35 8.74
C GLU A 42 -2.60 4.17 7.80
N VAL A 43 -2.46 3.00 7.17
CA VAL A 43 -1.30 2.73 6.28
C VAL A 43 -1.40 3.51 4.97
N SER A 44 -2.62 3.78 4.50
CA SER A 44 -2.90 4.64 3.35
C SER A 44 -2.38 6.06 3.57
N ASP A 45 -2.50 6.60 4.79
CA ASP A 45 -1.94 7.90 5.17
C ASP A 45 -0.44 7.98 4.87
N LEU A 46 0.31 6.92 5.15
CA LEU A 46 1.75 6.83 4.89
C LEU A 46 2.09 6.80 3.39
N ILE A 47 1.13 6.44 2.53
CA ILE A 47 1.32 6.31 1.09
C ILE A 47 1.03 7.64 0.38
N TYR A 48 -0.10 8.28 0.68
CA TYR A 48 -0.49 9.49 -0.07
C TYR A 48 -0.17 10.81 0.64
N TRP A 49 0.09 10.80 1.96
CA TRP A 49 0.34 12.00 2.74
C TRP A 49 1.73 11.96 3.35
N ASN A 50 2.69 12.55 2.65
CA ASN A 50 4.02 12.73 3.17
C ASN A 50 4.02 13.83 4.24
N ASP A 51 4.27 13.44 5.51
CA ASP A 51 4.37 14.37 6.65
C ASP A 51 5.33 15.55 6.41
N LYS A 52 6.35 15.37 5.55
CA LYS A 52 7.33 16.43 5.25
C LYS A 52 6.73 17.60 4.46
N ASP A 53 5.63 17.39 3.76
CA ASP A 53 4.97 18.41 2.94
C ASP A 53 3.90 19.19 3.73
N LEU A 54 3.68 18.86 5.01
CA LEU A 54 2.75 19.52 5.93
C LEU A 54 3.41 20.62 6.81
N SER A 55 4.68 20.98 6.56
CA SER A 55 5.45 21.98 7.33
C SER A 55 5.50 23.38 6.73
#